data_AF-A0A7W4B9L0-F1
#
_entry.id   AF-A0A7W4B9L0-F1
#
_cell.length_a   1.000
_cell.length_b   1.000
_cell.length_c   1.000
_cell.angle_alpha   90.00
_cell.angle_beta   90.00
_cell.angle_gamma   90.00
#
_symmetry.space_group_name_H-M   'P 1'
#
loop_
_entity.id
_entity.type
_entity.pdbx_description
1 polymer ?
#
loop_
_entity_poly.entity_id
_entity_poly.type
_entity_poly.pdbx_seq_one_letter_code
_entity_poly.pdbx_strand_id
1 'polypeptide(L)'
;MAHNYRELLAYIGWGNKKVTIELIKLTKNGHSYYFQGELWQRNLRGLGDHRCTSASGEKLEIAILNRNRTPYWVESDKVIIAESAAERFEQWTKGTL
;
A
#
# COMPACT_ATOMS: atom_id res chain seq x y z
N MET A 1 -6.21 8.11 23.80
CA MET A 1 -5.69 9.11 22.85
C MET A 1 -5.76 8.51 21.45
N ALA A 2 -6.64 9.00 20.58
CA ALA A 2 -6.78 8.47 19.22
C ALA A 2 -5.50 8.81 18.44
N HIS A 3 -4.70 7.80 18.13
CA HIS A 3 -3.57 7.96 17.23
C HIS A 3 -4.15 8.23 15.83
N ASN A 4 -4.02 9.47 15.35
CA ASN A 4 -4.47 9.87 14.01
C ASN A 4 -3.53 9.25 12.97
N TYR A 5 -3.81 8.00 12.58
CA TYR A 5 -3.13 7.34 11.48
C TYR A 5 -3.71 7.83 10.16
N ARG A 6 -2.86 8.10 9.18
CA ARG A 6 -3.32 8.49 7.84
C ARG A 6 -3.64 7.24 7.03
N GLU A 7 -4.90 7.07 6.65
CA GLU A 7 -5.33 6.01 5.73
C GLU A 7 -5.05 6.40 4.28
N LEU A 8 -4.40 5.48 3.57
CA LEU A 8 -3.93 5.64 2.19
C LEU A 8 -4.35 4.43 1.36
N LEU A 9 -4.56 4.66 0.07
CA LEU A 9 -4.62 3.59 -0.91
C LEU A 9 -3.21 3.15 -1.28
N ALA A 10 -3.00 1.85 -1.39
CA ALA A 10 -1.73 1.29 -1.82
C ALA A 10 -1.91 0.07 -2.72
N TYR A 11 -0.98 -0.13 -3.65
CA TYR A 11 -0.79 -1.39 -4.33
C TYR A 11 -0.11 -2.37 -3.37
N ILE A 12 -0.63 -3.59 -3.29
CA ILE A 12 -0.07 -4.71 -2.56
C ILE A 12 0.30 -5.81 -3.56
N GLY A 13 1.59 -6.10 -3.68
CA GLY A 13 2.13 -7.18 -4.50
C GLY A 13 2.20 -8.48 -3.70
N TRP A 14 1.43 -9.47 -4.14
CA TRP A 14 1.41 -10.81 -3.57
C TRP A 14 2.36 -11.73 -4.34
N GLY A 15 2.88 -12.77 -3.69
CA GLY A 15 3.92 -13.70 -4.22
C GLY A 15 3.61 -14.44 -5.53
N ASN A 16 2.43 -14.24 -6.14
CA ASN A 16 1.98 -14.88 -7.38
C ASN A 16 1.69 -13.87 -8.50
N LYS A 17 2.39 -12.71 -8.53
CA LYS A 17 2.13 -11.58 -9.46
C LYS A 17 0.72 -11.00 -9.35
N LYS A 18 -0.06 -11.41 -8.34
CA LYS A 18 -1.34 -10.80 -8.02
C LYS A 18 -1.06 -9.45 -7.38
N VAL A 19 -1.71 -8.41 -7.87
CA VAL A 19 -1.64 -7.07 -7.28
C VAL A 19 -3.03 -6.66 -6.85
N THR A 20 -3.18 -6.17 -5.62
CA THR A 20 -4.43 -5.58 -5.14
C THR A 20 -4.26 -4.11 -4.79
N ILE A 21 -5.34 -3.32 -4.89
CA ILE A 21 -5.41 -2.00 -4.27
C ILE A 21 -6.14 -2.14 -2.95
N GLU A 22 -5.48 -1.72 -1.88
CA GLU A 22 -5.91 -1.91 -0.49
C GLU A 22 -5.80 -0.61 0.31
N LEU A 23 -6.50 -0.58 1.45
CA LEU A 23 -6.31 0.45 2.46
C LEU A 23 -5.18 0.07 3.40
N ILE A 24 -4.26 1.00 3.61
CA ILE A 24 -3.18 0.90 4.58
C ILE A 24 -3.17 2.13 5.49
N LYS A 25 -2.62 1.97 6.70
CA LYS A 25 -2.43 3.06 7.65
C LYS A 25 -0.95 3.42 7.75
N LEU A 26 -0.61 4.67 7.45
CA LEU A 26 0.74 5.18 7.60
C LEU A 26 1.04 5.50 9.07
N THR A 27 2.16 4.99 9.58
CA THR A 27 2.68 5.36 10.89
C THR A 27 3.15 6.82 10.92
N LYS A 28 3.19 7.45 12.11
CA LYS A 28 3.55 8.88 12.26
C LYS A 28 4.91 9.25 11.66
N ASN A 29 5.91 8.37 11.75
CA ASN A 29 7.23 8.60 11.18
C ASN A 29 7.29 8.30 9.67
N GLY A 30 6.23 7.75 9.07
CA GLY A 30 6.17 7.39 7.67
C GLY A 30 7.03 6.18 7.27
N HIS A 31 7.66 5.50 8.24
CA HIS A 31 8.64 4.45 7.97
C HIS A 31 8.02 3.04 7.94
N SER A 32 6.78 2.91 8.40
CA SER A 32 6.05 1.64 8.41
C SER A 32 4.58 1.84 8.07
N TYR A 33 3.95 0.75 7.63
CA TYR A 33 2.53 0.68 7.32
C TYR A 33 1.85 -0.32 8.25
N TYR A 34 0.61 -0.05 8.67
CA TYR A 34 -0.27 -1.10 9.16
C TYR A 34 -1.15 -1.58 8.02
N PHE A 35 -1.17 -2.90 7.80
CA PHE A 35 -1.98 -3.56 6.80
C PHE A 35 -2.44 -4.91 7.36
N GLN A 36 -3.74 -5.22 7.23
CA GLN A 36 -4.38 -6.43 7.78
C GLN A 36 -4.10 -6.69 9.27
N GLY A 37 -3.96 -5.62 10.06
CA GLY A 37 -3.66 -5.70 11.50
C GLY A 37 -2.19 -5.92 11.84
N GLU A 38 -1.32 -6.10 10.84
CA GLU A 38 0.12 -6.28 11.02
C GLU A 38 0.93 -5.04 10.65
N LEU A 39 2.08 -4.86 11.31
CA LEU A 39 3.03 -3.79 11.02
C LEU A 39 4.05 -4.25 9.97
N TRP A 40 4.07 -3.57 8.83
CA TRP A 40 4.98 -3.78 7.72
C TRP A 40 6.04 -2.69 7.71
N GLN A 41 7.30 -3.06 7.95
CA GLN A 41 8.43 -2.16 7.95
C GLN A 41 8.92 -1.93 6.53
N ARG A 42 9.05 -0.66 6.12
CA ARG A 42 9.57 -0.31 4.80
C ARG A 42 11.05 -0.58 4.74
N ASN A 43 11.53 -1.16 3.64
CA ASN A 43 12.95 -1.18 3.37
C ASN A 43 13.40 0.21 2.91
N LEU A 44 13.93 1.02 3.84
CA LEU A 44 14.44 2.35 3.54
C LEU A 44 15.87 2.35 2.96
N ARG A 45 16.47 1.18 2.76
CA ARG A 45 17.80 1.07 2.15
C ARG A 45 17.68 1.15 0.62
N GLY A 46 18.16 2.26 0.03
CA GLY A 46 18.20 2.48 -1.43
C GLY A 46 17.12 3.43 -1.98
N LEU A 47 17.05 3.54 -3.30
CA LEU A 47 16.13 4.44 -4.05
C LEU A 47 14.68 3.91 -4.08
N GLY A 48 14.01 3.87 -2.93
CA GLY A 48 12.57 3.63 -2.87
C GLY A 48 12.17 2.19 -3.18
N ASP A 49 12.80 1.24 -2.49
CA ASP A 49 12.33 -0.15 -2.49
C ASP A 49 10.91 -0.20 -1.90
N HIS A 50 10.00 -0.89 -2.60
CA HIS A 50 8.61 -1.05 -2.19
C HIS A 50 8.45 -2.28 -1.31
N ARG A 51 9.52 -3.07 -1.14
CA ARG A 51 9.52 -4.23 -0.25
C ARG A 51 9.37 -3.78 1.19
N CYS A 52 8.37 -4.36 1.83
CA CYS A 52 8.13 -4.25 3.25
C CYS A 52 8.29 -5.61 3.90
N THR A 53 8.68 -5.63 5.16
CA THR A 53 8.89 -6.86 5.94
C THR A 53 8.03 -6.83 7.19
N SER A 54 7.38 -7.95 7.46
CA SER A 54 6.53 -8.14 8.63
C SER A 54 7.36 -8.49 9.87
N ALA A 55 6.72 -8.61 11.04
CA ALA A 55 7.43 -9.04 12.26
C ALA A 55 7.86 -10.51 12.21
N SER A 56 7.13 -11.35 11.48
CA SER A 56 7.45 -12.77 11.25
C SER A 56 8.53 -12.98 10.17
N GLY A 57 8.94 -11.92 9.48
CA GLY A 57 9.93 -11.98 8.40
C GLY A 57 9.34 -12.21 7.01
N GLU A 58 8.01 -12.21 6.89
CA GLU A 58 7.32 -12.23 5.59
C GLU A 58 7.61 -10.96 4.80
N LYS A 59 7.54 -11.04 3.47
CA LYS A 59 7.86 -9.94 2.56
C LYS A 59 6.68 -9.68 1.63
N LEU A 60 6.31 -8.41 1.50
CA LEU A 60 5.30 -7.93 0.54
C LEU A 60 5.81 -6.68 -0.16
N GLU A 61 5.35 -6.44 -1.38
CA GLU A 61 5.55 -5.15 -2.04
C GLU A 61 4.37 -4.23 -1.71
N ILE A 62 4.65 -3.07 -1.13
CA ILE A 62 3.64 -2.06 -0.76
C ILE A 62 4.03 -0.73 -1.39
N ALA A 63 3.19 -0.23 -2.29
CA ALA A 63 3.37 1.07 -2.92
C ALA A 63 2.15 1.96 -2.69
N ILE A 64 2.34 3.14 -2.08
CA ILE A 64 1.26 4.13 -1.98
C ILE A 64 0.82 4.52 -3.40
N LEU A 65 -0.49 4.57 -3.64
CA LEU A 65 -1.04 5.03 -4.91
C LEU A 65 -0.56 6.43 -5.24
N ASN A 66 -0.10 6.61 -6.49
CA ASN A 66 0.36 7.88 -7.00
C ASN A 66 -0.22 8.10 -8.41
N ARG A 67 -0.77 9.28 -8.67
CA ARG A 67 -1.39 9.61 -9.97
C ARG A 67 -0.41 9.67 -11.12
N ASN A 68 0.84 10.00 -10.83
CA ASN A 68 1.86 10.26 -11.82
C ASN A 68 2.84 9.09 -11.97
N ARG A 69 2.72 8.04 -11.16
CA ARG A 69 3.67 6.95 -11.14
C ARG A 69 3.02 5.63 -10.71
N THR A 70 3.12 4.66 -11.60
CA THR A 70 2.85 3.25 -11.31
C THR A 70 4.17 2.52 -11.04
N PRO A 71 4.29 1.72 -9.97
CA PRO A 71 5.49 0.92 -9.73
C PRO A 71 5.74 -0.08 -10.87
N TYR A 72 7.01 -0.38 -11.18
CA TYR A 72 7.37 -1.24 -12.33
C TYR A 72 6.85 -2.69 -12.20
N TRP A 73 6.53 -3.13 -10.99
CA TRP A 73 6.01 -4.47 -10.69
C TRP A 73 4.49 -4.56 -10.77
N VAL A 74 3.81 -3.43 -11.01
CA VAL A 74 2.35 -3.37 -11.16
C VAL A 74 1.99 -3.43 -12.64
N GLU A 75 1.34 -4.52 -13.04
CA GLU A 75 0.67 -4.65 -14.34
C GLU A 75 -0.79 -4.15 -14.19
N SER A 76 -1.09 -2.96 -14.71
CA SER A 76 -2.35 -2.25 -14.44
C SER A 76 -3.63 -3.01 -14.81
N ASP A 77 -3.56 -3.87 -15.83
CA ASP A 77 -4.64 -4.73 -16.32
C ASP A 77 -5.00 -5.89 -15.37
N LYS A 78 -4.14 -6.16 -14.38
CA LYS A 78 -4.30 -7.28 -13.42
C LYS A 78 -4.52 -6.82 -11.98
N VAL A 79 -4.73 -5.53 -11.78
CA VAL A 79 -4.93 -4.97 -10.45
C VAL A 79 -6.37 -5.18 -10.00
N ILE A 80 -6.54 -5.85 -8.86
CA ILE A 80 -7.85 -6.08 -8.25
C ILE A 80 -8.06 -5.07 -7.13
N ILE A 81 -9.14 -4.30 -7.18
CA ILE A 81 -9.49 -3.38 -6.11
C ILE A 81 -10.17 -4.19 -5.00
N ALA A 82 -9.65 -4.12 -3.78
CA ALA A 82 -10.28 -4.76 -2.65
C ALA A 82 -11.60 -4.06 -2.30
N GLU A 83 -12.57 -4.84 -1.83
CA GLU A 83 -13.89 -4.32 -1.44
C GLU A 83 -13.79 -3.20 -0.41
N SER A 84 -12.90 -3.37 0.58
CA SER A 84 -12.61 -2.38 1.62
C SER A 84 -12.03 -1.06 1.08
N ALA A 85 -11.41 -1.10 -0.11
CA ALA A 85 -10.78 0.05 -0.75
C ALA A 85 -11.64 0.67 -1.85
N ALA A 86 -12.74 0.03 -2.25
CA ALA A 86 -13.52 0.41 -3.43
C ALA A 86 -14.05 1.85 -3.36
N GLU A 87 -14.69 2.23 -2.26
CA GLU A 87 -15.24 3.58 -2.08
C GLU A 87 -14.14 4.65 -2.13
N ARG A 88 -13.05 4.43 -1.39
CA ARG A 88 -11.93 5.38 -1.35
C ARG A 88 -11.21 5.46 -2.69
N PHE A 89 -11.12 4.34 -3.41
CA PHE A 89 -10.56 4.32 -4.76
C PHE A 89 -11.43 5.09 -5.75
N GLU A 90 -12.75 4.98 -5.67
CA GLU A 90 -13.67 5.75 -6.51
C GLU A 90 -13.54 7.26 -6.25
N GLN A 91 -13.45 7.69 -5.00
CA GLN A 91 -13.18 9.09 -4.67
C GLN A 91 -11.81 9.54 -5.23
N TRP A 92 -10.80 8.66 -5.16
CA TRP A 92 -9.46 8.95 -5.65
C TRP A 92 -9.42 9.10 -7.17
N THR A 93 -10.15 8.28 -7.92
CA THR A 93 -10.23 8.39 -9.39
C THR A 93 -10.98 9.64 -9.83
N LYS A 94 -12.02 10.05 -9.08
CA LYS A 94 -12.83 11.24 -9.37
C LYS A 94 -12.15 12.58 -9.07
N GLY A 95 -11.00 12.59 -8.40
CA GLY A 95 -10.39 13.87 -8.01
C GLY A 95 -10.83 14.41 -6.64
N THR A 96 -11.67 13.69 -5.91
CA THR A 96 -12.40 14.22 -4.75
C THR A 96 -11.79 13.82 -3.41
N LEU A 97 -10.51 13.45 -3.39
CA LEU A 97 -9.78 12.88 -2.24
C LEU A 97 -8.54 13.69 -1.89
#